data_AF-A0A920JGA2-F1
#
_entry.id   AF-A0A920JGA2-F1
#
_cell.length_a   1.000
_cell.length_b   1.000
_cell.length_c   1.000
_cell.angle_alpha   90.00
_cell.angle_beta   90.00
_cell.angle_gamma   90.00
#
_symmetry.space_group_name_H-M   'P 1'
#
loop_
_entity.id
_entity.type
_entity.pdbx_description
1 polymer ?
#
loop_
_entity_poly.entity_id
_entity_poly.type
_entity_poly.pdbx_seq_one_letter_code
_entity_poly.pdbx_strand_id
1 'polypeptide(L)' 'MNPLATSVGNVNLKNPVMLASGTAGHGTELSSVTDLSGVGALVVKSLSAYEWEGNSAPRLHETPMG' A
#
# COMPACT_ATOMS: atom_id res chain seq x y z
N MET A 1 25.89 -7.61 1.51
CA MET A 1 24.99 -7.05 0.48
C MET A 1 23.57 -7.49 0.80
N ASN A 2 22.59 -6.60 0.72
CA ASN A 2 21.18 -6.97 0.83
C ASN A 2 20.67 -7.36 -0.57
N PRO A 3 20.42 -8.66 -0.85
CA PRO A 3 20.05 -9.13 -2.20
C PRO A 3 18.66 -8.65 -2.65
N LEU A 4 17.85 -8.12 -1.73
CA LEU A 4 16.51 -7.61 -2.04
C LEU A 4 16.50 -6.12 -2.37
N ALA A 5 17.57 -5.37 -2.06
CA ALA A 5 17.60 -3.93 -2.32
C ALA A 5 17.30 -3.65 -3.80
N THR A 6 16.41 -2.70 -4.07
CA THR A 6 15.88 -2.43 -5.42
C THR A 6 15.68 -0.94 -5.62
N SER A 7 15.91 -0.46 -6.83
CA SER A 7 15.60 0.93 -7.23
C SER A 7 14.43 0.96 -8.19
N VAL A 8 13.47 1.86 -7.95
CA VAL A 8 12.34 2.15 -8.83
C VAL A 8 12.46 3.60 -9.28
N GLY A 9 12.92 3.83 -10.50
CA GLY A 9 13.34 5.17 -10.94
C GLY A 9 14.42 5.72 -10.01
N ASN A 10 14.15 6.86 -9.37
CA ASN A 10 15.06 7.51 -8.42
C ASN A 10 14.83 7.10 -6.96
N VAL A 11 13.91 6.18 -6.67
CA VAL A 11 13.59 5.74 -5.31
C VAL A 11 14.36 4.46 -4.98
N ASN A 12 15.13 4.49 -3.90
CA ASN A 12 15.86 3.32 -3.39
C ASN A 12 15.06 2.66 -2.27
N LEU A 13 14.76 1.37 -2.45
CA LEU A 13 13.98 0.57 -1.52
C LEU A 13 14.88 -0.48 -0.85
N LYS A 14 14.63 -0.73 0.44
CA LYS A 14 15.34 -1.79 1.18
C LYS A 14 14.99 -3.20 0.68
N ASN A 15 13.84 -3.38 0.05
CA ASN A 15 13.36 -4.60 -0.60
C ASN A 15 12.24 -4.23 -1.61
N PRO A 16 11.83 -5.11 -2.54
CA PRO A 16 10.84 -4.76 -3.56
C PRO A 16 9.38 -4.90 -3.08
N VAL A 17 9.14 -5.27 -1.82
CA VAL A 17 7.78 -5.46 -1.30
C VAL A 17 7.16 -4.10 -1.02
N MET A 18 6.03 -3.82 -1.66
CA MET A 18 5.30 -2.58 -1.48
C MET A 18 3.84 -2.88 -1.15
N LEU A 19 3.27 -2.18 -0.18
CA LEU A 19 1.82 -2.24 0.05
C LEU A 19 1.12 -1.47 -1.06
N ALA A 20 0.19 -2.14 -1.74
CA ALA A 20 -0.52 -1.57 -2.88
C ALA A 20 -1.42 -0.40 -2.48
N SER A 21 -1.62 0.55 -3.40
CA SER A 21 -2.53 1.67 -3.17
C SER A 21 -3.95 1.18 -2.89
N GLY A 22 -4.56 1.73 -1.84
CA GLY A 22 -5.94 1.42 -1.46
C GLY A 22 -6.11 0.14 -0.62
N THR A 23 -5.05 -0.59 -0.32
CA THR A 23 -5.11 -1.76 0.59
C THR A 23 -4.62 -1.45 2.01
N ALA A 24 -3.92 -0.33 2.19
CA ALA A 24 -3.18 -0.01 3.42
C ALA A 24 -3.42 1.40 3.97
N GLY A 25 -4.46 2.11 3.48
CA GLY A 25 -4.77 3.47 3.93
C GLY A 25 -3.56 4.41 3.85
N HIS A 26 -3.20 4.99 5.00
CA HIS A 26 -1.99 5.81 5.16
C HIS A 26 -0.92 5.13 6.06
N GLY A 27 -1.10 3.85 6.39
CA GLY A 27 -0.20 3.07 7.25
C GLY A 27 -0.47 3.19 8.74
N THR A 28 -1.10 4.26 9.20
CA THR A 28 -1.51 4.44 10.61
C THR A 28 -2.41 3.30 11.09
N GLU A 29 -3.32 2.85 10.23
CA GLU A 29 -4.31 1.80 10.49
C GLU A 29 -3.65 0.43 10.62
N LEU A 30 -2.55 0.20 9.90
CA LEU A 30 -1.79 -1.04 9.92
C LEU A 30 -0.71 -1.07 11.00
N SER A 31 -0.25 0.10 11.47
CA SER A 31 0.82 0.20 12.46
C SER A 31 0.48 -0.47 13.80
N SER A 32 -0.80 -0.64 14.12
CA SER A 32 -1.26 -1.35 15.32
C SER A 32 -1.28 -2.88 15.18
N VAL A 33 -1.23 -3.39 13.94
CA VAL A 33 -1.31 -4.83 13.66
C VAL A 33 -0.02 -5.42 13.09
N THR A 34 0.89 -4.59 12.55
CA THR A 34 2.17 -5.04 12.02
C THR A 34 3.23 -3.93 12.00
N ASP A 35 4.50 -4.32 12.02
CA ASP A 35 5.63 -3.40 11.85
C ASP A 35 5.85 -3.05 10.37
N LEU A 36 5.51 -1.82 10.00
CA LEU A 36 5.72 -1.30 8.65
C LEU A 36 7.19 -1.01 8.34
N SER A 37 8.08 -1.02 9.32
CA SER A 37 9.52 -0.86 9.10
C SER A 37 10.13 -2.01 8.28
N GLY A 38 9.40 -3.10 8.04
CA GLY A 38 9.82 -4.24 7.22
C GLY A 38 9.54 -4.12 5.71
N VAL A 39 8.57 -3.30 5.26
CA VAL A 39 8.21 -3.20 3.83
C VAL A 39 9.07 -2.20 3.07
N GLY A 40 9.39 -2.47 1.80
CA GLY A 40 10.16 -1.57 0.95
C GLY A 40 9.53 -0.19 0.80
N ALA A 41 8.21 -0.14 0.58
CA ALA A 41 7.42 1.08 0.52
C ALA A 41 5.97 0.88 0.95
N LEU A 42 5.32 1.98 1.32
CA LEU A 42 3.88 2.08 1.48
C LEU A 42 3.35 3.02 0.39
N VAL A 43 2.45 2.51 -0.47
CA VAL A 43 1.78 3.32 -1.48
C VAL A 43 0.42 3.73 -0.92
N VAL A 44 0.26 4.99 -0.54
CA VAL A 44 -0.97 5.51 0.06
C VAL A 44 -2.16 5.43 -0.92
N LYS A 45 -3.38 5.56 -0.40
CA LYS A 45 -4.58 5.67 -1.24
C LYS A 45 -4.44 6.82 -2.24
N SER A 46 -4.84 6.59 -3.49
CA SER A 46 -4.90 7.64 -4.50
C SER A 46 -5.71 8.84 -4.00
N LEU A 47 -5.16 10.04 -4.15
CA LEU A 47 -5.74 11.29 -3.67
C LEU A 47 -6.43 12.04 -4.80
N SER A 48 -7.54 12.68 -4.48
CA SER A 48 -8.21 13.67 -5.32
C SER A 48 -8.04 15.06 -4.72
N ALA A 49 -8.11 16.10 -5.56
CA ALA A 49 -8.04 17.50 -5.11
C ALA A 49 -9.30 17.95 -4.33
N TYR A 50 -10.32 17.11 -4.26
CA TYR A 50 -11.59 17.32 -3.59
C TYR A 50 -11.97 16.09 -2.78
N GLU A 51 -12.83 16.27 -1.79
CA GLU A 51 -13.37 15.17 -0.98
C GLU A 51 -14.21 14.23 -1.83
N TRP A 52 -13.96 12.93 -1.70
CA TRP A 52 -14.68 11.91 -2.45
C TRP A 52 -15.03 10.71 -1.56
N GLU A 53 -16.32 10.54 -1.30
CA GLU A 53 -16.88 9.44 -0.51
C GLU A 53 -16.68 8.04 -1.15
N GLY A 54 -16.33 7.99 -2.44
CA GLY A 54 -16.27 6.77 -3.24
C GLY A 54 -17.64 6.32 -3.77
N ASN A 55 -17.71 5.11 -4.33
CA ASN A 55 -18.90 4.55 -4.98
C ASN A 55 -20.03 4.20 -3.99
N SER A 56 -21.20 3.66 -4.34
CA SER A 56 -22.12 3.16 -3.30
C SER A 56 -21.68 1.77 -2.80
N ALA A 57 -21.93 1.43 -1.52
CA ALA A 57 -21.74 0.06 -1.03
C ALA A 57 -22.82 -0.89 -1.58
N PRO A 58 -22.52 -2.19 -1.78
CA PRO A 58 -21.24 -2.88 -1.57
C PRO A 58 -20.20 -2.58 -2.67
N ARG A 59 -18.93 -2.43 -2.29
CA ARG A 59 -17.82 -2.04 -3.21
C ARG A 59 -16.73 -3.11 -3.38
N LEU A 60 -16.86 -4.24 -2.70
CA LEU A 60 -15.92 -5.36 -2.72
C LEU A 60 -16.70 -6.65 -2.83
N HIS A 61 -16.22 -7.59 -3.65
CA HIS A 61 -16.80 -8.91 -3.84
C HIS A 61 -15.67 -9.94 -3.81
N GLU A 62 -15.90 -11.04 -3.11
CA GLU A 62 -15.01 -12.20 -3.12
C GLU A 62 -15.17 -12.96 -4.44
N THR A 63 -14.05 -13.41 -5.02
CA THR A 63 -14.07 -14.35 -6.13
C THR A 63 -13.47 -15.69 -5.71
N PRO A 64 -13.71 -16.80 -6.46
CA PRO A 64 -13.16 -18.11 -6.12
C PRO A 64 -11.64 -18.17 -5.93
N MET A 65 -10.90 -17.18 -6.45
CA MET A 65 -9.44 -17.08 -6.36
C MET A 65 -8.97 -15.78 -5.70
N GLY A 66 -9.85 -15.09 -4.95
CA GLY A 66 -9.64 -13.73 -4.46
C GLY A 66 -10.48 -12.73 -5.24
#